data_AF-A0A6N7WBF2-F1
#
_entry.id   AF-A0A6N7WBF2-F1
#
_cell.length_a   1.000
_cell.length_b   1.000
_cell.length_c   1.000
_cell.angle_alpha   90.00
_cell.angle_beta   90.00
_cell.angle_gamma   90.00
#
_symmetry.space_group_name_H-M   'P 1'
#
loop_
_entity.id
_entity.type
_entity.pdbx_description
1 polymer ?
#
loop_
_entity_poly.entity_id
_entity_poly.type
_entity_poly.pdbx_seq_one_letter_code
_entity_poly.pdbx_strand_id
1 'polypeptide(L)'
;AKKLSDGLVALLGMEEGIEAPAETRTLLKAFSAYVEQEDLDDDASREKTDTLVDYANEQLRRGEPMTLEALSELVDEKQPQAFYDHIRNADYGLSPEIPPDKRTINQFRRFTGRAGGVSISFDSHLLGSSIEYDAAQDRLIIKQVPKQLKEQLAKRKE
;
A
#
# COMPACT_ATOMS: atom_id res chain seq x y z
N ALA A 1 -0.65 8.93 40.42
CA ALA A 1 -0.04 9.02 39.08
C ALA A 1 -1.07 9.00 37.95
N LYS A 2 -2.01 8.03 37.90
CA LYS A 2 -3.01 7.89 36.80
C LYS A 2 -3.94 9.09 36.58
N LYS A 3 -4.39 9.77 37.65
CA LYS A 3 -5.29 10.95 37.54
C LYS A 3 -4.63 12.22 37.00
N LEU A 4 -3.29 12.29 36.98
CA LEU A 4 -2.55 13.44 36.44
C LEU A 4 -2.22 13.25 34.95
N SER A 5 -2.14 12.01 34.45
CA SER A 5 -1.97 11.77 33.00
C SER A 5 -3.24 12.12 32.23
N ASP A 6 -4.40 11.74 32.76
CA ASP A 6 -5.68 11.98 32.06
C ASP A 6 -6.02 13.48 31.98
N GLY A 7 -5.56 14.28 32.95
CA GLY A 7 -5.67 15.75 32.91
C GLY A 7 -4.70 16.43 31.95
N LEU A 8 -3.55 15.82 31.65
CA LEU A 8 -2.58 16.35 30.66
C LEU A 8 -3.03 16.07 29.22
N VAL A 9 -3.67 14.94 28.97
CA VAL A 9 -4.26 14.59 27.66
C VAL A 9 -5.39 15.56 27.28
N ALA A 10 -6.23 15.93 28.25
CA ALA A 10 -7.30 16.90 28.05
C ALA A 10 -6.82 18.36 27.91
N LEU A 11 -5.69 18.74 28.54
CA LEU A 11 -5.11 20.08 28.43
C LEU A 11 -4.35 20.30 27.10
N LEU A 12 -3.87 19.21 26.46
CA LEU A 12 -3.11 19.24 25.20
C LEU A 12 -3.98 19.05 23.94
N GLY A 13 -5.30 18.89 24.09
CA GLY A 13 -6.19 18.73 22.93
C GLY A 13 -5.91 17.47 22.12
N MET A 14 -5.49 16.37 22.76
CA MET A 14 -5.42 15.08 22.08
C MET A 14 -6.85 14.58 21.85
N GLU A 15 -7.48 15.07 20.77
CA GLU A 15 -8.49 14.31 20.05
C GLU A 15 -7.94 12.89 19.82
N GLU A 16 -8.81 11.88 19.87
CA GLU A 16 -8.44 10.49 19.57
C GLU A 16 -7.58 10.46 18.31
N GLY A 17 -6.28 10.25 18.49
CA GLY A 17 -5.31 10.49 17.44
C GLY A 17 -5.62 9.58 16.26
N ILE A 18 -5.81 10.16 15.09
CA ILE A 18 -5.99 9.43 13.84
C ILE A 18 -4.84 8.42 13.71
N GLU A 19 -5.15 7.12 13.76
CA GLU A 19 -4.15 6.08 13.63
C GLU A 19 -3.70 5.97 12.17
N ALA A 20 -2.60 6.64 11.82
CA ALA A 20 -2.05 6.66 10.46
C ALA A 20 -1.95 5.28 9.79
N PRO A 21 -1.50 4.20 10.46
CA PRO A 21 -1.49 2.87 9.85
C PRO A 21 -2.88 2.31 9.54
N ALA A 22 -3.89 2.63 10.37
CA ALA A 22 -5.26 2.15 10.18
C ALA A 22 -5.97 2.90 9.05
N GLU A 23 -5.88 4.23 9.03
CA GLU A 23 -6.42 5.08 7.96
C GLU A 23 -5.76 4.77 6.61
N THR A 24 -4.43 4.71 6.57
CA THR A 24 -3.70 4.35 5.35
C THR A 24 -4.12 2.97 4.84
N ARG A 25 -4.33 1.99 5.72
CA ARG A 25 -4.80 0.65 5.33
C ARG A 25 -6.22 0.69 4.77
N THR A 26 -7.09 1.48 5.38
CA THR A 26 -8.48 1.65 4.93
C THR A 26 -8.52 2.30 3.55
N LEU A 27 -7.69 3.31 3.31
CA LEU A 27 -7.54 3.95 2.00
C LEU A 27 -7.11 2.94 0.94
N LEU A 28 -6.08 2.16 1.22
CA LEU A 28 -5.53 1.17 0.29
C LEU A 28 -6.53 0.04 -0.01
N LYS A 29 -7.34 -0.34 0.98
CA LYS A 29 -8.44 -1.30 0.80
C LYS A 29 -9.51 -0.72 -0.13
N ALA A 30 -9.93 0.52 0.11
CA ALA A 30 -10.93 1.19 -0.72
C ALA A 30 -10.44 1.38 -2.16
N PHE A 31 -9.17 1.74 -2.33
CA PHE A 31 -8.52 1.81 -3.63
C PHE A 31 -8.49 0.47 -4.37
N SER A 32 -8.18 -0.63 -3.66
CA SER A 32 -8.19 -1.96 -4.27
C SER A 32 -9.59 -2.34 -4.77
N ALA A 33 -10.63 -2.04 -3.99
CA ALA A 33 -12.01 -2.30 -4.38
C ALA A 33 -12.45 -1.44 -5.58
N TYR A 34 -11.98 -0.19 -5.68
CA TYR A 34 -12.22 0.67 -6.83
C TYR A 34 -11.60 0.10 -8.11
N VAL A 35 -10.33 -0.28 -8.06
CA VAL A 35 -9.62 -0.88 -9.21
C VAL A 35 -10.28 -2.19 -9.65
N GLU A 36 -10.73 -3.02 -8.70
CA GLU A 36 -11.45 -4.26 -8.99
C GLU A 36 -12.83 -4.00 -9.63
N GLN A 37 -13.55 -2.95 -9.21
CA GLN A 37 -14.85 -2.58 -9.79
C GLN A 37 -14.72 -2.09 -11.24
N GLU A 38 -13.64 -1.39 -11.57
CA GLU A 38 -13.41 -0.85 -12.91
C GLU A 38 -13.03 -1.93 -13.95
N ASP A 39 -12.80 -3.18 -13.52
CA ASP A 39 -12.42 -4.33 -14.37
C ASP A 39 -11.25 -3.98 -15.32
N LEU A 40 -10.27 -3.25 -14.77
CA LEU A 40 -9.10 -2.78 -15.52
C LEU A 40 -8.16 -3.94 -15.83
N ASP A 41 -7.43 -3.80 -16.94
CA ASP A 41 -6.32 -4.71 -17.22
C ASP A 41 -5.16 -4.52 -16.20
N ASP A 42 -4.24 -5.47 -16.21
CA ASP A 42 -3.11 -5.50 -15.28
C ASP A 42 -2.23 -4.26 -15.39
N ASP A 43 -2.07 -3.68 -16.58
CA ASP A 43 -1.18 -2.54 -16.81
C ASP A 43 -1.82 -1.24 -16.30
N ALA A 44 -3.11 -1.01 -16.60
CA ALA A 44 -3.88 0.12 -16.10
C ALA A 44 -4.05 0.07 -14.57
N SER A 45 -4.30 -1.11 -14.01
CA SER A 45 -4.36 -1.32 -12.55
C SER A 45 -3.03 -0.97 -11.87
N ARG A 46 -1.91 -1.34 -12.48
CA ARG A 46 -0.56 -1.00 -11.98
C ARG A 46 -0.29 0.50 -12.05
N GLU A 47 -0.61 1.14 -13.17
CA GLU A 47 -0.42 2.59 -13.32
C GLU A 47 -1.16 3.37 -12.23
N LYS A 48 -2.44 3.07 -11.98
CA LYS A 48 -3.19 3.71 -10.89
C LYS A 48 -2.59 3.40 -9.52
N THR A 49 -2.11 2.17 -9.30
CA THR A 49 -1.47 1.76 -8.04
C THR A 49 -0.18 2.54 -7.79
N ASP A 50 0.65 2.70 -8.82
CA ASP A 50 1.89 3.46 -8.75
C ASP A 50 1.60 4.94 -8.48
N THR A 51 0.59 5.53 -9.13
CA THR A 51 0.13 6.90 -8.85
C THR A 51 -0.24 7.10 -7.38
N LEU A 52 -1.04 6.20 -6.79
CA LEU A 52 -1.40 6.28 -5.38
C LEU A 52 -0.15 6.22 -4.49
N VAL A 53 0.73 5.26 -4.75
CA VAL A 53 1.94 5.05 -3.96
C VAL A 53 2.87 6.26 -4.05
N ASP A 54 3.03 6.85 -5.23
CA ASP A 54 3.88 8.01 -5.45
C ASP A 54 3.32 9.24 -4.74
N TYR A 55 2.01 9.50 -4.85
CA TYR A 55 1.34 10.55 -4.09
C TYR A 55 1.54 10.37 -2.57
N ALA A 56 1.31 9.16 -2.06
CA ALA A 56 1.48 8.87 -0.64
C ALA A 56 2.94 9.07 -0.17
N ASN A 57 3.91 8.72 -1.01
CA ASN A 57 5.33 8.95 -0.73
C ASN A 57 5.71 10.44 -0.80
N GLU A 58 5.09 11.22 -1.68
CA GLU A 58 5.28 12.66 -1.74
C GLU A 58 4.75 13.35 -0.48
N GLN A 59 3.52 13.02 -0.06
CA GLN A 59 2.93 13.53 1.17
C GLN A 59 3.78 13.15 2.40
N LEU A 60 4.32 11.93 2.46
CA LEU A 60 5.29 11.52 3.49
C LEU A 60 6.56 12.39 3.51
N ARG A 61 7.09 12.77 2.34
CA ARG A 61 8.29 13.62 2.26
C ARG A 61 8.01 15.05 2.68
N ARG A 62 6.81 15.55 2.39
CA ARG A 62 6.34 16.89 2.76
C ARG A 62 5.90 16.97 4.23
N GLY A 63 5.57 15.84 4.85
CA GLY A 63 4.99 15.80 6.19
C GLY A 63 3.53 16.27 6.19
N GLU A 64 2.84 16.13 5.06
CA GLU A 64 1.46 16.56 4.85
C GLU A 64 0.51 15.34 4.82
N PRO A 65 -0.77 15.51 5.21
CA PRO A 65 -1.77 14.45 5.06
C PRO A 65 -2.14 14.25 3.58
N MET A 66 -2.65 13.06 3.26
CA MET A 66 -3.29 12.79 1.97
C MET A 66 -4.76 13.21 2.02
N THR A 67 -5.33 13.60 0.88
CA THR A 67 -6.77 13.84 0.73
C THR A 67 -7.34 12.97 -0.39
N LEU A 68 -8.62 12.60 -0.25
CA LEU A 68 -9.30 11.79 -1.26
C LEU A 68 -9.51 12.56 -2.56
N GLU A 69 -9.77 13.87 -2.46
CA GLU A 69 -9.97 14.75 -3.60
C GLU A 69 -8.72 14.78 -4.49
N ALA A 70 -7.54 15.06 -3.90
CA ALA A 70 -6.28 15.11 -4.65
C ALA A 70 -5.92 13.73 -5.23
N LEU A 71 -6.10 12.65 -4.45
CA LEU A 71 -5.81 11.31 -4.92
C LEU A 71 -6.75 10.89 -6.07
N SER A 72 -8.04 11.26 -6.00
CA SER A 72 -9.03 10.95 -7.03
C SER A 72 -8.69 11.64 -8.35
N GLU A 73 -8.28 12.90 -8.31
CA GLU A 73 -7.80 13.64 -9.49
C GLU A 73 -6.56 12.99 -10.12
N LEU A 74 -5.60 12.56 -9.31
CA LEU A 74 -4.37 11.93 -9.78
C LEU A 74 -4.61 10.54 -10.38
N VAL A 75 -5.47 9.74 -9.74
CA VAL A 75 -5.76 8.36 -10.17
C VAL A 75 -6.55 8.33 -11.49
N ASP A 76 -7.40 9.33 -11.74
CA ASP A 76 -8.16 9.41 -12.99
C ASP A 76 -8.40 10.86 -13.44
N GLU A 77 -7.49 11.39 -14.25
CA GLU A 77 -7.61 12.76 -14.79
C GLU A 77 -8.85 12.94 -15.69
N LYS A 78 -9.38 11.86 -16.28
CA LYS A 78 -10.57 11.92 -17.15
C LYS A 78 -11.85 11.93 -16.33
N GLN A 79 -11.87 11.23 -15.20
CA GLN A 79 -12.98 11.13 -14.27
C GLN A 79 -12.51 11.46 -12.84
N PRO A 80 -12.15 12.72 -12.57
CA PRO A 80 -11.47 13.11 -11.33
C PRO A 80 -12.28 12.90 -10.05
N GLN A 81 -13.59 12.66 -10.15
CA GLN A 81 -14.48 12.41 -9.01
C GLN A 81 -14.81 10.91 -8.83
N ALA A 82 -14.47 10.04 -9.79
CA ALA A 82 -14.93 8.65 -9.78
C ALA A 82 -14.44 7.88 -8.54
N PHE A 83 -13.16 8.03 -8.20
CA PHE A 83 -12.61 7.39 -7.01
C PHE A 83 -13.14 8.00 -5.71
N TYR A 84 -13.27 9.32 -5.66
CA TYR A 84 -13.86 10.03 -4.53
C TYR A 84 -15.29 9.55 -4.23
N ASP A 85 -16.14 9.54 -5.27
CA ASP A 85 -17.54 9.13 -5.19
C ASP A 85 -17.65 7.65 -4.81
N HIS A 86 -16.78 6.79 -5.35
CA HIS A 86 -16.72 5.37 -4.97
C HIS A 86 -16.52 5.21 -3.46
N ILE A 87 -15.55 5.93 -2.87
CA ILE A 87 -15.27 5.84 -1.44
C ILE A 87 -16.42 6.40 -0.60
N ARG A 88 -16.96 7.57 -0.98
CA ARG A 88 -18.05 8.22 -0.24
C ARG A 88 -19.31 7.36 -0.22
N ASN A 89 -19.65 6.72 -1.34
CA ASN A 89 -20.84 5.87 -1.44
C ASN A 89 -20.69 4.54 -0.69
N ALA A 90 -19.47 4.03 -0.54
CA ALA A 90 -19.18 2.77 0.13
C ALA A 90 -18.99 2.88 1.65
N ASP A 91 -18.99 4.10 2.20
CA ASP A 91 -18.87 4.41 3.64
C ASP A 91 -17.70 3.67 4.33
N TYR A 92 -16.49 3.87 3.80
CA TYR A 92 -15.27 3.30 4.39
C TYR A 92 -14.88 3.94 5.75
N GLY A 93 -15.59 4.98 6.20
CA GLY A 93 -15.27 5.69 7.44
C GLY A 93 -13.93 6.42 7.42
N LEU A 94 -13.43 6.78 6.23
CA LEU A 94 -12.16 7.49 6.08
C LEU A 94 -12.27 8.94 6.56
N SER A 95 -11.25 9.35 7.31
CA SER A 95 -11.07 10.75 7.67
C SER A 95 -10.83 11.62 6.41
N PRO A 96 -11.25 12.91 6.40
CA PRO A 96 -10.97 13.81 5.28
C PRO A 96 -9.47 13.98 5.01
N GLU A 97 -8.68 13.94 6.08
CA GLU A 97 -7.22 13.97 6.05
C GLU A 97 -6.68 12.61 6.51
N ILE A 98 -5.89 11.99 5.65
CA ILE A 98 -5.37 10.63 5.85
C ILE A 98 -3.86 10.75 6.05
N PRO A 99 -3.35 10.64 7.29
CA PRO A 99 -1.92 10.72 7.53
C PRO A 99 -1.24 9.48 6.92
N PRO A 100 -0.25 9.67 6.03
CA PRO A 100 0.35 8.54 5.34
C PRO A 100 1.27 7.74 6.27
N ASP A 101 1.16 6.42 6.25
CA ASP A 101 2.05 5.51 6.98
C ASP A 101 3.00 4.77 6.03
N LYS A 102 4.29 5.09 6.13
CA LYS A 102 5.36 4.50 5.31
C LYS A 102 5.36 2.98 5.36
N ARG A 103 5.13 2.37 6.53
CA ARG A 103 5.18 0.92 6.67
C ARG A 103 4.04 0.27 5.88
N THR A 104 2.82 0.78 6.05
CA THR A 104 1.61 0.26 5.42
C THR A 104 1.67 0.42 3.90
N ILE A 105 2.12 1.57 3.38
CA ILE A 105 2.33 1.80 1.94
C ILE A 105 3.34 0.79 1.36
N ASN A 106 4.46 0.56 2.06
CA ASN A 106 5.46 -0.39 1.59
C ASN A 106 4.95 -1.85 1.59
N GLN A 107 4.15 -2.23 2.59
CA GLN A 107 3.54 -3.56 2.67
C GLN A 107 2.50 -3.78 1.57
N PHE A 108 1.78 -2.73 1.17
CA PHE A 108 0.85 -2.80 0.06
C PHE A 108 1.55 -2.97 -1.29
N ARG A 109 2.64 -2.23 -1.51
CA ARG A 109 3.42 -2.33 -2.75
C ARG A 109 4.18 -3.65 -2.87
N ARG A 110 4.72 -4.17 -1.77
CA ARG A 110 5.67 -5.29 -1.80
C ARG A 110 5.44 -6.31 -0.70
N PHE A 111 5.49 -7.57 -1.08
CA PHE A 111 5.74 -8.65 -0.13
C PHE A 111 7.20 -8.62 0.29
N THR A 112 7.45 -8.79 1.59
CA THR A 112 8.81 -8.87 2.15
C THR A 112 8.89 -9.95 3.22
N GLY A 113 10.00 -10.67 3.27
CA GLY A 113 10.23 -11.74 4.25
C GLY A 113 11.71 -12.02 4.44
N ARG A 114 12.10 -12.41 5.66
CA ARG A 114 13.48 -12.76 6.02
C ARG A 114 13.51 -13.99 6.92
N ALA A 115 14.28 -14.99 6.56
CA ALA A 115 14.48 -16.20 7.36
C ALA A 115 15.77 -16.92 6.96
N GLY A 116 16.51 -17.48 7.92
CA GLY A 116 17.61 -18.42 7.66
C GLY A 116 18.72 -17.93 6.71
N GLY A 117 19.04 -16.63 6.71
CA GLY A 117 20.02 -16.04 5.79
C GLY A 117 19.48 -15.65 4.41
N VAL A 118 18.17 -15.81 4.18
CA VAL A 118 17.47 -15.41 2.96
C VAL A 118 16.63 -14.16 3.23
N SER A 119 16.69 -13.20 2.31
CA SER A 119 15.81 -12.02 2.29
C SER A 119 15.10 -11.98 0.93
N ILE A 120 13.77 -11.91 0.95
CA ILE A 120 12.93 -11.87 -0.24
C ILE A 120 12.13 -10.58 -0.23
N SER A 121 12.06 -9.92 -1.38
CA SER A 121 11.16 -8.77 -1.60
C SER A 121 10.75 -8.70 -3.06
N PHE A 122 9.45 -8.61 -3.31
CA PHE A 122 8.89 -8.51 -4.67
C PHE A 122 7.61 -7.69 -4.67
N ASP A 123 7.28 -7.06 -5.81
CA ASP A 123 6.06 -6.28 -5.96
C ASP A 123 4.82 -7.18 -5.91
N SER A 124 3.77 -6.72 -5.24
CA SER A 124 2.57 -7.52 -4.97
C SER A 124 1.90 -8.07 -6.23
N HIS A 125 1.90 -7.29 -7.32
CA HIS A 125 1.35 -7.69 -8.62
C HIS A 125 2.10 -8.86 -9.29
N LEU A 126 3.31 -9.21 -8.82
CA LEU A 126 4.05 -10.37 -9.34
C LEU A 126 3.49 -11.69 -8.82
N LEU A 127 2.69 -11.66 -7.75
CA LEU A 127 2.02 -12.84 -7.21
C LEU A 127 0.94 -13.32 -8.19
N GLY A 128 0.90 -14.62 -8.49
CA GLY A 128 0.05 -15.22 -9.51
C GLY A 128 0.67 -15.21 -10.91
N SER A 129 1.47 -14.19 -11.23
CA SER A 129 2.17 -14.08 -12.52
C SER A 129 3.54 -14.76 -12.47
N SER A 130 4.62 -14.00 -12.23
CA SER A 130 6.01 -14.47 -12.21
C SER A 130 6.41 -15.14 -10.89
N ILE A 131 5.63 -14.93 -9.83
CA ILE A 131 5.81 -15.52 -8.51
C ILE A 131 4.53 -16.25 -8.13
N GLU A 132 4.66 -17.45 -7.60
CA GLU A 132 3.55 -18.29 -7.17
C GLU A 132 3.76 -18.75 -5.73
N TYR A 133 2.72 -18.67 -4.91
CA TYR A 133 2.73 -19.22 -3.57
C TYR A 133 1.87 -20.49 -3.51
N ASP A 134 2.52 -21.62 -3.28
CA ASP A 134 1.89 -22.91 -3.03
C ASP A 134 1.72 -23.06 -1.52
N ALA A 135 0.52 -22.74 -1.04
CA ALA A 135 0.17 -22.82 0.38
C ALA A 135 0.11 -24.26 0.91
N ALA A 136 -0.16 -25.25 0.04
CA ALA A 136 -0.28 -26.65 0.45
C ALA A 136 1.08 -27.25 0.81
N GLN A 137 2.14 -26.83 0.12
CA GLN A 137 3.50 -27.30 0.36
C GLN A 137 4.40 -26.25 1.03
N ASP A 138 3.85 -25.07 1.35
CA ASP A 138 4.55 -23.90 1.88
C ASP A 138 5.78 -23.49 1.05
N ARG A 139 5.55 -23.26 -0.25
CA ARG A 139 6.62 -22.92 -1.21
C ARG A 139 6.32 -21.62 -1.94
N LEU A 140 7.33 -20.76 -2.04
CA LEU A 140 7.33 -19.63 -2.95
C LEU A 140 8.15 -19.98 -4.20
N ILE A 141 7.49 -20.02 -5.35
CA ILE A 141 8.06 -20.40 -6.64
C ILE A 141 8.30 -19.14 -7.47
N ILE A 142 9.55 -18.92 -7.86
CA ILE A 142 9.94 -17.84 -8.77
C ILE A 142 10.03 -18.45 -10.18
N LYS A 143 9.02 -18.21 -11.03
CA LYS A 143 8.94 -18.79 -12.39
C LYS A 143 10.04 -18.25 -13.31
N GLN A 144 10.48 -17.02 -13.07
CA GLN A 144 11.59 -16.39 -13.79
C GLN A 144 12.67 -15.90 -12.83
N VAL A 145 13.77 -16.64 -12.76
CA VAL A 145 14.90 -16.29 -11.89
C VAL A 145 15.53 -14.96 -12.34
N PRO A 146 15.75 -13.99 -11.44
CA PRO A 146 16.39 -12.71 -11.79
C PRO A 146 17.74 -12.92 -12.49
N LYS A 147 18.01 -12.13 -13.54
CA LYS A 147 19.20 -12.27 -14.40
C LYS A 147 20.50 -12.34 -13.59
N GLN A 148 20.69 -11.42 -12.64
CA GLN A 148 21.88 -11.39 -11.79
C GLN A 148 22.04 -12.66 -10.95
N LEU A 149 20.96 -13.19 -10.39
CA LEU A 149 20.99 -14.43 -9.62
C LEU A 149 21.27 -15.63 -10.54
N LYS A 150 20.66 -15.67 -11.72
CA LYS A 150 20.91 -16.70 -12.74
C LYS A 150 22.39 -16.73 -13.15
N GLU A 151 23.01 -15.58 -13.38
CA GLU A 151 24.44 -15.47 -13.70
C GLU A 151 25.34 -15.96 -12.56
N GLN A 152 25.04 -15.60 -11.31
CA GLN A 152 25.77 -16.08 -10.14
C GLN A 152 25.67 -17.60 -9.97
N LEU A 153 24.50 -18.18 -10.22
CA LEU A 153 24.28 -19.63 -10.15
C LEU A 153 25.01 -20.38 -11.28
N ALA A 154 25.05 -19.81 -12.49
CA ALA A 154 25.75 -20.40 -13.63
C ALA A 154 27.27 -20.50 -13.38
N LYS A 155 27.88 -19.42 -12.86
CA LYS A 155 29.34 -19.37 -12.57
C LYS A 155 29.80 -20.35 -11.49
N ARG A 156 28.89 -20.86 -10.64
CA ARG A 156 29.22 -21.85 -9.61
C ARG A 156 29.17 -23.30 -10.11
N LYS A 157 28.66 -23.52 -11.33
CA LYS A 157 28.60 -24.85 -11.96
C LYS A 157 29.82 -25.15 -12.84
N GLU A 158 30.69 -24.17 -13.03
CA GLU A 158 32.05 -24.32 -13.59
C GLU A 158 33.04 -24.61 -12.46
#